data_AF-A0A7X0GW29-F1
#
_entry.id   AF-A0A7X0GW29-F1
#
_cell.length_a   1.000
_cell.length_b   1.000
_cell.length_c   1.000
_cell.angle_alpha   90.00
_cell.angle_beta   90.00
_cell.angle_gamma   90.00
#
_symmetry.space_group_name_H-M   'P 1'
#
loop_
_entity.id
_entity.type
_entity.pdbx_description
1 polymer ?
#
loop_
_entity_poly.entity_id
_entity_poly.type
_entity_poly.pdbx_seq_one_letter_code
_entity_poly.pdbx_strand_id
1 'polypeptide(L)'
;MTRLPIIDGATFDPAKAGRPFDERLAALDDEAARAVIANTFANSREAAKHFVGRYAGRAYEDADPEARKVKIRDVERRIEKRRLALVST
;
A
#
# COMPACT_ATOMS: atom_id res chain seq x y z
N MET A 1 -22.04 2.93 -18.40
CA MET A 1 -21.17 2.39 -17.33
C MET A 1 -20.43 3.57 -16.70
N THR A 2 -20.90 4.00 -15.54
CA THR A 2 -20.48 5.25 -14.91
C THR A 2 -19.15 5.04 -14.20
N ARG A 3 -18.07 5.61 -14.73
CA ARG A 3 -16.76 5.66 -14.08
C ARG A 3 -16.86 6.65 -12.93
N LEU A 4 -16.81 6.17 -11.69
CA LEU A 4 -16.74 7.03 -10.51
C LEU A 4 -15.37 7.73 -10.51
N PRO A 5 -15.33 9.07 -10.36
CA PRO A 5 -14.06 9.80 -10.25
C PRO A 5 -13.38 9.46 -8.94
N ILE A 6 -12.07 9.23 -9.00
CA ILE A 6 -11.22 9.12 -7.82
C ILE A 6 -11.16 10.54 -7.23
N ILE A 7 -11.89 10.75 -6.12
CA ILE A 7 -11.82 11.98 -5.33
C ILE A 7 -10.55 11.88 -4.48
N ASP A 8 -9.43 12.24 -5.09
CA ASP A 8 -8.32 12.88 -4.40
C ASP A 8 -7.65 13.77 -5.45
N GLY A 9 -7.55 15.07 -5.16
CA GLY A 9 -7.37 16.16 -6.14
C GLY A 9 -6.06 16.20 -6.93
N ALA A 10 -5.50 15.07 -7.34
CA ALA A 10 -4.42 14.98 -8.30
C ALA A 10 -4.97 14.46 -9.64
N THR A 11 -5.05 15.36 -10.62
CA THR A 11 -5.42 15.05 -12.00
C THR A 11 -4.52 13.94 -12.55
N PHE A 12 -5.11 12.84 -13.01
CA PHE A 12 -4.38 11.76 -13.65
C PHE A 12 -3.81 12.25 -14.99
N ASP A 13 -2.49 12.34 -15.07
CA ASP A 13 -1.76 12.72 -16.29
C ASP A 13 -1.37 11.46 -17.10
N PRO A 14 -1.96 11.22 -18.27
CA PRO A 14 -1.67 10.05 -19.10
C PRO A 14 -0.26 10.04 -19.70
N ALA A 15 0.47 11.16 -19.71
CA ALA A 15 1.88 11.18 -20.13
C ALA A 15 2.82 10.54 -19.09
N LYS A 16 2.33 10.38 -17.85
CA LYS A 16 3.02 9.69 -16.75
C LYS A 16 2.50 8.27 -16.51
N ALA A 17 1.91 7.63 -17.53
CA ALA A 17 1.31 6.29 -17.46
C ALA A 17 2.25 5.11 -17.13
N GLY A 18 3.35 5.36 -16.41
CA GLY A 18 4.17 4.32 -15.79
C GLY A 18 5.15 4.76 -14.69
N ARG A 19 5.04 5.97 -14.07
CA ARG A 19 6.09 6.42 -13.12
C ARG A 19 5.72 7.10 -11.78
N PRO A 20 4.60 7.82 -11.56
CA PRO A 20 4.36 8.49 -10.27
C PRO A 20 3.60 7.62 -9.25
N PHE A 21 2.75 6.69 -9.72
CA PHE A 21 2.03 5.77 -8.85
C PHE A 21 2.97 4.71 -8.29
N ASP A 22 3.87 4.18 -9.12
CA ASP A 22 4.88 3.20 -8.71
C ASP A 22 5.92 3.79 -7.74
N GLU A 23 6.35 5.05 -7.91
CA GLU A 23 7.27 5.70 -6.97
C GLU A 23 6.63 5.94 -5.61
N ARG A 24 5.37 6.43 -5.57
CA ARG A 24 4.63 6.58 -4.31
C ARG A 24 4.40 5.24 -3.62
N LEU A 25 4.11 4.21 -4.41
CA LEU A 25 3.88 2.86 -3.90
C LEU A 25 5.17 2.22 -3.40
N ALA A 26 6.30 2.42 -4.09
CA ALA A 26 7.61 1.98 -3.65
C ALA A 26 8.05 2.70 -2.36
N ALA A 27 7.79 4.01 -2.25
CA ALA A 27 8.03 4.77 -1.03
C ALA A 27 7.18 4.26 0.15
N LEU A 28 5.91 3.89 -0.09
CA LEU A 28 5.06 3.24 0.91
C LEU A 28 5.59 1.86 1.29
N ASP A 29 6.02 1.06 0.31
CA ASP A 29 6.61 -0.26 0.56
C ASP A 29 7.88 -0.12 1.42
N ASP A 30 8.72 0.89 1.16
CA ASP A 30 9.91 1.22 1.94
C ASP A 30 9.58 1.70 3.35
N GLU A 31 8.65 2.63 3.49
CA GLU A 31 8.21 3.16 4.79
C GLU A 31 7.67 2.04 5.68
N ALA A 32 6.78 1.21 5.15
CA ALA A 32 6.16 0.12 5.87
C ALA A 32 7.17 -1.00 6.20
N ALA A 33 8.06 -1.36 5.26
CA ALA A 33 9.11 -2.34 5.51
C ALA A 33 10.09 -1.86 6.59
N ARG A 34 10.50 -0.59 6.55
CA ARG A 34 11.37 0.02 7.58
C ARG A 34 10.69 0.04 8.95
N ALA A 35 9.39 0.32 9.01
CA ALA A 35 8.65 0.29 10.28
C ALA A 35 8.63 -1.12 10.91
N VAL A 36 8.60 -2.19 10.10
CA VAL A 36 8.75 -3.57 10.59
C VAL A 36 10.19 -3.84 11.04
N ILE A 37 11.20 -3.39 10.28
CA ILE A 37 12.62 -3.56 10.64
C ILE A 37 12.96 -2.81 11.94
N ALA A 38 12.40 -1.62 12.13
CA ALA A 38 12.56 -0.80 13.32
C ALA A 38 11.76 -1.30 14.53
N ASN A 39 11.11 -2.47 14.43
CA ASN A 39 10.22 -3.03 15.46
C ASN A 39 9.07 -2.10 15.88
N THR A 40 8.67 -1.14 15.05
CA THR A 40 7.48 -0.30 15.28
C THR A 40 6.21 -1.14 15.17
N PHE A 41 6.20 -2.11 14.26
CA PHE A 41 5.15 -3.13 14.14
C PHE A 41 5.72 -4.51 14.42
N ALA A 42 4.95 -5.35 15.14
CA ALA A 42 5.37 -6.69 15.52
C ALA A 42 5.64 -7.62 14.31
N ASN A 43 4.97 -7.39 13.18
CA ASN A 43 5.14 -8.16 11.95
C ASN A 43 4.59 -7.40 10.73
N SER A 44 4.85 -7.93 9.53
CA SER A 44 4.36 -7.37 8.25
C SER A 44 2.84 -7.28 8.16
N ARG A 45 2.11 -8.15 8.86
CA ARG A 45 0.64 -8.16 8.86
C ARG A 45 0.06 -6.98 9.64
N GLU A 46 0.62 -6.65 10.81
CA GLU A 46 0.22 -5.47 11.57
C GLU A 46 0.56 -4.18 10.82
N ALA A 47 1.73 -4.11 10.19
CA ALA A 47 2.07 -3.01 9.29
C ALA A 47 1.06 -2.92 8.13
N ALA A 48 0.72 -4.03 7.48
CA ALA A 48 -0.25 -4.03 6.38
C ALA A 48 -1.63 -3.51 6.79
N LYS A 49 -2.14 -3.90 7.98
CA LYS A 49 -3.40 -3.37 8.52
C LYS A 49 -3.36 -1.86 8.73
N HIS A 50 -2.23 -1.33 9.19
CA HIS A 50 -2.06 0.10 9.43
C HIS A 50 -1.96 0.89 8.11
N PHE A 51 -1.22 0.37 7.14
CA PHE A 51 -0.98 1.06 5.87
C PHE A 51 -2.06 0.82 4.80
N VAL A 52 -2.97 -0.16 4.96
CA VAL A 52 -3.96 -0.53 3.92
C VAL A 52 -4.78 0.66 3.41
N GLY A 53 -5.14 1.61 4.29
CA GLY A 53 -5.86 2.82 3.90
C GLY A 53 -5.05 3.75 3.00
N ARG A 54 -3.72 3.79 3.16
CA ARG A 54 -2.80 4.53 2.27
C ARG A 54 -2.56 3.80 0.94
N TYR A 55 -2.62 2.46 0.94
CA TYR A 55 -2.46 1.65 -0.28
C TYR A 55 -3.70 1.62 -1.17
N ALA A 56 -4.88 1.58 -0.56
CA ALA A 56 -6.12 1.27 -1.27
C ALA A 56 -7.15 2.42 -1.18
N GLY A 57 -6.82 3.50 -0.48
CA GLY A 57 -7.72 4.60 -0.17
C GLY A 57 -8.70 4.26 0.95
N ARG A 58 -9.36 5.29 1.52
CA ARG A 58 -10.38 5.13 2.57
C ARG A 58 -11.56 4.25 2.15
N ALA A 59 -11.79 4.05 0.85
CA ALA A 59 -12.83 3.16 0.34
C ALA A 59 -12.70 1.71 0.87
N TYR A 60 -11.50 1.28 1.30
CA TYR A 60 -11.28 -0.04 1.92
C TYR A 60 -11.47 -0.07 3.44
N GLU A 61 -11.72 1.07 4.08
CA GLU A 61 -12.09 1.13 5.51
C GLU A 61 -13.54 0.65 5.72
N ASP A 62 -14.43 1.01 4.80
CA ASP A 62 -15.85 0.61 4.77
C ASP A 62 -16.15 -0.55 3.80
N ALA A 63 -15.12 -1.08 3.13
CA ALA A 63 -15.29 -2.19 2.20
C ALA A 63 -15.70 -3.48 2.91
N ASP A 64 -16.32 -4.38 2.14
CA ASP A 64 -16.63 -5.74 2.56
C ASP A 64 -15.43 -6.38 3.30
N PRO A 65 -15.65 -7.01 4.47
CA PRO A 65 -14.57 -7.52 5.30
C PRO A 65 -13.69 -8.56 4.58
N GLU A 66 -14.22 -9.31 3.62
CA GLU A 66 -13.42 -10.24 2.81
C GLU A 66 -12.55 -9.48 1.81
N ALA A 67 -13.09 -8.46 1.13
CA ALA A 67 -12.31 -7.60 0.24
C ALA A 67 -11.16 -6.90 0.99
N ARG A 68 -11.42 -6.44 2.21
CA ARG A 68 -10.40 -5.85 3.10
C ARG A 68 -9.34 -6.87 3.48
N LYS A 69 -9.71 -8.10 3.85
CA LYS A 69 -8.75 -9.17 4.18
C LYS A 69 -7.85 -9.51 3.00
N VAL A 70 -8.41 -9.64 1.80
CA VAL A 70 -7.65 -9.90 0.56
C VAL A 70 -6.63 -8.78 0.35
N LYS A 71 -7.04 -7.52 0.52
CA LYS A 71 -6.13 -6.38 0.33
C LYS A 71 -5.04 -6.31 1.39
N ILE A 72 -5.35 -6.60 2.66
CA ILE A 72 -4.34 -6.69 3.72
C ILE A 72 -3.29 -7.76 3.38
N ARG A 73 -3.70 -8.95 2.90
CA ARG A 73 -2.76 -10.00 2.50
C ARG A 73 -1.88 -9.60 1.31
N ASP A 74 -2.42 -8.85 0.36
CA ASP A 74 -1.66 -8.29 -0.77
C ASP A 74 -0.58 -7.32 -0.27
N VAL A 75 -0.96 -6.35 0.57
CA VAL A 75 -0.04 -5.38 1.16
C VAL A 75 1.00 -6.06 2.04
N GLU A 76 0.61 -7.04 2.85
CA GLU A 76 1.52 -7.85 3.69
C GLU A 76 2.65 -8.47 2.86
N ARG A 77 2.31 -9.13 1.73
CA ARG A 77 3.33 -9.72 0.86
C ARG A 77 4.28 -8.68 0.26
N ARG A 78 3.79 -7.48 -0.07
CA ARG A 78 4.63 -6.40 -0.60
C ARG A 78 5.62 -5.92 0.46
N ILE A 79 5.14 -5.65 1.67
CA ILE A 79 5.96 -5.23 2.81
C ILE A 79 7.02 -6.30 3.11
N GLU A 80 6.63 -7.57 3.16
CA GLU A 80 7.57 -8.66 3.43
C GLU A 80 8.64 -8.78 2.34
N LYS A 81 8.24 -8.77 1.06
CA LYS A 81 9.18 -8.79 -0.06
C LYS A 81 10.15 -7.62 0.00
N ARG A 82 9.66 -6.41 0.31
CA ARG A 82 10.51 -5.22 0.38
C ARG A 82 11.44 -5.26 1.60
N ARG A 83 10.95 -5.72 2.75
CA ARG A 83 11.76 -5.95 3.95
C ARG A 83 12.94 -6.88 3.66
N LEU A 84 12.68 -8.02 3.00
CA LEU A 84 13.73 -8.97 2.64
C LEU A 84 14.76 -8.36 1.69
N ALA A 85 14.33 -7.52 0.74
CA ALA A 85 15.23 -6.80 -0.14
C ALA A 85 16.12 -5.81 0.63
N LEU A 86 15.56 -5.05 1.58
CA LEU A 86 16.28 -4.06 2.38
C LEU A 86 17.27 -4.68 3.36
N VAL A 87 16.96 -5.84 3.93
CA VAL A 87 17.87 -6.55 4.86
C VAL A 87 18.99 -7.29 4.12
N SER A 88 18.77 -7.64 2.84
CA SER A 88 19.77 -8.29 1.99
C SER A 88 20.73 -7.31 1.30
N THR A 89 20.58 -6.00 1.54
CA THR A 89 21.42 -4.93 0.98
C THR A 89 22.38 -4.42 2.05
#